data_AF-A0A954INY9-F1
#
_entry.id   AF-A0A954INY9-F1
#
_cell.length_a   1.000
_cell.length_b   1.000
_cell.length_c   1.000
_cell.angle_alpha   90.00
_cell.angle_beta   90.00
_cell.angle_gamma   90.00
#
_symmetry.space_group_name_H-M   'P 1'
#
loop_
_entity.id
_entity.type
_entity.pdbx_description
1 polymer ?
#
loop_
_entity_poly.entity_id
_entity_poly.type
_entity_poly.pdbx_seq_one_letter_code
_entity_poly.pdbx_strand_id
1 'polypeptide(L)' 'HTWMLAWQLPLDHPFAAVTDENGNFEIPNLPAGTHKFIVWHEGADGGFVHRDFTVTISAGGDTTAEIEYPASKLSLN' A
#
# COMPACT_ATOMS: atom_id res chain seq x y z
N HIS A 1 -11.00 -16.99 -23.13
CA HIS A 1 -11.34 -16.20 -21.93
C HIS A 1 -10.06 -15.83 -21.17
N THR A 2 -9.23 -14.94 -21.72
CA THR A 2 -7.96 -14.48 -21.13
C THR A 2 -8.01 -13.03 -20.63
N TRP A 3 -9.17 -12.34 -20.71
CA TRP A 3 -9.27 -10.92 -20.34
C TRP A 3 -9.46 -10.68 -18.84
N MET A 4 -9.93 -11.68 -18.08
CA MET A 4 -10.24 -11.49 -16.66
C MET A 4 -8.99 -11.71 -15.81
N LEU A 5 -8.42 -10.61 -15.34
CA LEU A 5 -7.38 -10.60 -14.31
C LEU A 5 -8.01 -10.23 -12.97
N ALA A 6 -7.56 -10.91 -11.93
CA ALA A 6 -7.90 -10.60 -10.55
C ALA A 6 -6.62 -10.67 -9.73
N TRP A 7 -6.45 -9.70 -8.82
CA TRP A 7 -5.35 -9.69 -7.87
C TRP A 7 -5.88 -9.97 -6.47
N GLN A 8 -5.20 -10.87 -5.77
CA GLN A 8 -5.54 -11.25 -4.41
C GLN A 8 -4.29 -11.02 -3.55
N LEU A 9 -4.42 -10.20 -2.52
CA LEU A 9 -3.40 -10.01 -1.49
C LEU A 9 -3.89 -10.67 -0.19
N PRO A 10 -3.66 -11.98 0.01
CA PRO A 10 -3.94 -12.61 1.29
C PRO A 10 -2.96 -12.09 2.33
N LEU A 11 -3.49 -11.61 3.45
CA LEU A 11 -2.72 -11.11 4.58
C LEU A 11 -3.07 -11.93 5.82
N ASP A 12 -2.05 -12.28 6.61
CA ASP A 12 -2.23 -13.00 7.88
C ASP A 12 -2.75 -12.10 9.01
N HIS A 13 -2.88 -10.79 8.75
CA HIS A 13 -3.31 -9.77 9.68
C HIS A 13 -4.39 -8.86 9.07
N PRO A 14 -5.25 -8.23 9.88
CA PRO A 14 -6.37 -7.41 9.38
C PRO A 14 -5.95 -6.02 8.89
N PHE A 15 -4.67 -5.64 9.00
CA PHE A 15 -4.20 -4.31 8.64
C PHE A 15 -3.96 -4.16 7.14
N ALA A 16 -5.00 -3.71 6.43
CA ALA A 16 -4.95 -3.38 5.02
C ALA A 16 -5.88 -2.21 4.73
N ALA A 17 -5.51 -1.38 3.76
CA ALA A 17 -6.37 -0.34 3.22
C ALA A 17 -6.19 -0.27 1.71
N VAL A 18 -7.27 0.09 1.01
CA VAL A 18 -7.24 0.43 -0.41
C VAL A 18 -7.30 1.94 -0.50
N THR A 19 -6.42 2.54 -1.29
CA THR A 19 -6.40 3.99 -1.51
C THR A 19 -7.65 4.44 -2.27
N ASP A 20 -8.13 5.64 -1.97
CA ASP A 20 -9.17 6.30 -2.77
C ASP A 20 -8.64 6.81 -4.13
N GLU A 21 -9.50 7.44 -4.92
CA GLU A 21 -9.17 8.03 -6.23
C GLU A 21 -8.10 9.15 -6.14
N ASN A 22 -7.92 9.73 -4.95
CA ASN A 22 -6.95 10.80 -4.68
C ASN A 22 -5.65 10.27 -4.05
N GLY A 23 -5.54 8.95 -3.82
CA GLY A 23 -4.39 8.32 -3.19
C GLY A 23 -4.40 8.33 -1.65
N ASN A 24 -5.50 8.74 -1.01
CA ASN A 24 -5.61 8.74 0.45
C ASN A 24 -5.95 7.34 0.97
N PHE A 25 -5.39 6.97 2.11
CA PHE A 25 -5.71 5.73 2.82
C PHE A 25 -5.64 5.93 4.33
N GLU A 26 -6.39 5.10 5.06
CA GLU A 26 -6.39 5.08 6.52
C GLU A 26 -6.37 3.63 7.01
N ILE A 27 -5.47 3.32 7.95
CA ILE A 27 -5.40 2.01 8.61
C ILE A 27 -5.63 2.25 10.11
N PRO A 28 -6.85 2.05 10.61
CA PRO A 28 -7.17 2.29 12.01
C PRO A 28 -6.60 1.20 12.93
N ASN A 29 -6.40 1.56 14.20
CA ASN A 29 -6.03 0.63 15.29
C ASN A 29 -4.69 -0.10 15.08
N LEU A 30 -3.75 0.54 14.39
CA LEU A 30 -2.42 -0.04 14.23
C LEU A 30 -1.63 0.01 15.55
N PRO A 31 -1.02 -1.11 16.00
CA PRO A 31 -0.23 -1.11 17.22
C PRO A 31 0.94 -0.13 17.14
N ALA A 32 1.28 0.52 18.24
CA ALA A 32 2.48 1.35 18.30
C ALA A 32 3.74 0.51 18.05
N GLY A 33 4.66 1.02 17.24
CA GLY A 33 5.89 0.32 16.87
C GLY A 33 6.34 0.62 15.44
N THR A 34 7.47 0.02 15.07
CA THR A 34 8.00 0.08 13.71
C THR A 34 7.44 -1.08 12.90
N HIS A 35 6.67 -0.74 11.86
CA HIS A 35 6.04 -1.72 10.98
C HIS A 35 6.58 -1.57 9.56
N LYS A 36 6.54 -2.68 8.81
CA LYS A 36 6.84 -2.70 7.39
C LYS A 36 5.53 -2.81 6.61
N PHE A 37 5.36 -1.90 5.67
CA PHE A 37 4.22 -1.84 4.78
C PHE A 37 4.64 -2.22 3.38
N ILE A 38 3.71 -2.85 2.68
CA ILE A 38 3.81 -3.14 1.25
C ILE A 38 2.80 -2.23 0.57
N VAL A 39 3.28 -1.46 -0.41
CA VAL A 39 2.44 -0.63 -1.27
C VAL A 39 2.46 -1.28 -2.64
N TRP A 40 1.30 -1.76 -3.07
CA TRP A 40 1.13 -2.53 -4.29
C TRP A 40 0.26 -1.76 -5.27
N HIS A 41 0.61 -1.81 -6.56
CA HIS A 41 -0.23 -1.30 -7.64
C HIS A 41 0.02 -2.13 -8.88
N GLU A 42 -1.04 -2.54 -9.58
CA GLU A 42 -0.98 -3.39 -10.78
C GLU A 42 -0.07 -2.83 -11.88
N GLY A 43 -0.14 -1.52 -12.11
CA GLY A 43 0.68 -0.83 -13.10
C GLY A 43 2.12 -0.59 -12.68
N ALA A 44 2.51 -0.84 -11.44
CA ALA A 44 3.90 -0.61 -11.02
C ALA A 44 4.84 -1.61 -11.70
N ASP A 45 6.05 -1.18 -12.03
CA ASP A 45 7.09 -2.07 -12.54
C ASP A 45 7.38 -3.20 -11.52
N GLY A 46 7.12 -4.45 -11.92
CA GLY A 46 7.17 -5.61 -11.03
C GLY A 46 6.01 -5.74 -10.03
N GLY A 47 4.98 -4.90 -10.15
CA GLY A 47 3.73 -4.92 -9.35
C GLY A 47 3.80 -4.23 -8.00
N PHE A 48 4.95 -3.66 -7.60
CA PHE A 48 5.08 -3.03 -6.28
C PHE A 48 5.57 -1.60 -6.40
N VAL A 49 4.88 -0.69 -5.69
CA VAL A 49 5.32 0.67 -5.45
C VAL A 49 6.42 0.66 -4.38
N HIS A 50 6.17 -0.06 -3.27
CA HIS A 50 7.16 -0.36 -2.23
C HIS A 50 6.95 -1.76 -1.66
N ARG A 51 8.04 -2.48 -1.38
CA ARG A 51 7.99 -3.80 -0.73
C ARG A 51 8.34 -3.76 0.76
N ASP A 52 8.96 -2.70 1.21
CA ASP A 52 9.59 -2.59 2.53
C ASP A 52 9.50 -1.16 3.09
N PHE A 53 8.34 -0.52 2.93
CA PHE A 53 8.12 0.82 3.45
C PHE A 53 8.03 0.78 4.98
N THR A 54 9.05 1.30 5.66
CA THR A 54 9.15 1.23 7.11
C THR A 54 8.60 2.51 7.73
N VAL A 55 7.56 2.39 8.57
CA VAL A 55 6.97 3.52 9.28
C VAL A 55 6.93 3.21 10.77
N THR A 56 7.29 4.21 11.57
CA THR A 56 7.19 4.15 13.03
C THR A 56 5.90 4.82 13.47
N ILE A 57 5.01 4.04 14.06
CA ILE A 57 3.71 4.49 14.56
C ILE A 57 3.84 4.81 16.04
N SER A 58 3.57 6.07 16.39
CA SER A 58 3.56 6.51 17.78
C SER A 58 2.24 6.10 18.48
N ALA A 59 2.30 5.86 19.80
CA ALA A 59 1.12 5.43 20.54
C ALA A 59 0.08 6.56 20.64
N GLY A 60 -1.12 6.33 20.10
CA GLY A 60 -2.26 7.22 20.25
C GLY A 60 -2.24 8.49 19.39
N GLY A 61 -1.40 8.55 18.36
CA GLY A 61 -1.33 9.66 17.41
C GLY A 61 -1.45 9.22 15.96
N ASP A 62 -1.98 10.10 15.12
CA ASP A 62 -2.04 9.90 13.68
C ASP A 62 -0.63 10.03 13.09
N THR A 63 -0.23 9.06 12.28
CA THR A 63 1.05 9.11 11.57
C THR A 63 0.77 9.27 10.09
N THR A 64 1.14 10.42 9.53
CA THR A 64 1.06 10.67 8.10
C THR A 64 2.36 10.21 7.44
N ALA A 65 2.23 9.36 6.42
CA ALA A 65 3.35 8.91 5.61
C ALA A 65 3.04 9.23 4.14
N GLU A 66 3.95 9.94 3.49
CA GLU A 66 3.85 10.29 2.08
C GLU A 66 4.63 9.30 1.23
N ILE A 67 4.01 8.81 0.16
CA ILE A 67 4.59 7.83 -0.76
C ILE A 67 4.64 8.48 -2.14
N GLU A 68 5.84 8.83 -2.58
CA GLU A 68 6.06 9.35 -3.93
C GLU A 68 6.39 8.21 -4.90
N TYR A 69 5.64 8.12 -5.99
CA TYR A 69 5.94 7.19 -7.07
C TYR A 69 5.79 7.87 -8.44
N PRO A 70 6.82 7.80 -9.32
CA PRO A 70 6.77 8.47 -10.60
C PRO A 70 5.75 7.80 -11.53
N ALA A 71 4.84 8.60 -12.09
CA ALA A 71 3.81 8.12 -13.02
C ALA A 71 4.40 7.40 -14.25
N SER A 72 5.62 7.73 -14.68
CA SER A 72 6.30 7.04 -15.78
C SER A 72 6.65 5.58 -15.50
N LYS A 73 6.64 5.17 -14.22
CA LYS A 73 6.80 3.77 -13.80
C LYS A 73 5.46 3.05 -13.61
N LEU A 74 4.34 3.74 -13.79
CA LEU A 74 3.01 3.14 -13.86
C LEU A 74 2.68 2.83 -15.32
N SER A 75 2.68 1.57 -15.68
CA SER A 75 2.31 1.07 -17.00
C SER A 75 1.29 -0.05 -16.85
N LEU A 76 0.04 0.26 -17.14
CA LEU A 76 -1.01 -0.73 -17.36
C LEU A 76 -1.08 -0.95 -18.88
N ASN A 77 -0.63 -2.12 -19.32
CA ASN A 77 -0.72 -2.52 -20.73
C ASN A 77 -2.17 -2.72 -21.17
#